data_AF-A0A7S2MMB3-F1
#
_entry.id   AF-A0A7S2MMB3-F1
#
_cell.length_a   1.000
_cell.length_b   1.000
_cell.length_c   1.000
_cell.angle_alpha   90.00
_cell.angle_beta   90.00
_cell.angle_gamma   90.00
#
_symmetry.space_group_name_H-M   'P 1'
#
loop_
_entity.id
_entity.type
_entity.pdbx_description
1 polymer ?
#
loop_
_entity_poly.entity_id
_entity_poly.type
_entity_poly.pdbx_seq_one_letter_code
_entity_poly.pdbx_strand_id
1 'polypeptide(L)'
;MAAVASAEEEHKVSQTSLAVCLMLMGTVGSTMGAFYLVNHSDKDIKTSTWKIICNTISIFAAVLLFQAVNGMITYMFLEKATLIVKVVVSFVHSGTWFAVLQVFLACVSRSIPSPRCLLKPMPEEEGEEREDLMETIRLDMKCWGILFGHIAGFASINAWCVVQQFFHESLIGSALVIVGAAGRAW
;
A
#
# COMPACT_ATOMS: atom_id res chain seq x y z
N MET A 1 -59.05 6.30 -25.38
CA MET A 1 -57.63 5.98 -25.60
C MET A 1 -56.74 7.20 -25.32
N ALA A 2 -56.80 7.76 -24.10
CA ALA A 2 -56.00 8.91 -23.69
C ALA A 2 -55.47 8.74 -22.26
N ALA A 3 -55.30 7.48 -21.82
CA ALA A 3 -54.79 7.11 -20.50
C ALA A 3 -53.55 6.20 -20.58
N VAL A 4 -52.97 6.05 -21.78
CA VAL A 4 -51.71 5.32 -22.02
C VAL A 4 -50.67 6.27 -22.62
N ALA A 5 -50.69 7.54 -22.17
CA ALA A 5 -49.77 8.58 -22.62
C ALA A 5 -49.22 9.42 -21.44
N SER A 6 -49.26 8.88 -20.21
CA SER A 6 -48.66 9.49 -19.02
C SER A 6 -47.87 8.47 -18.19
N ALA A 7 -47.11 7.60 -18.86
CA ALA A 7 -46.17 6.68 -18.19
C ALA A 7 -44.79 6.68 -18.87
N GLU A 8 -44.43 7.77 -19.55
CA GLU A 8 -43.06 8.05 -19.99
C GLU A 8 -42.62 9.39 -19.39
N GLU A 9 -42.57 9.48 -18.06
CA GLU A 9 -41.59 10.36 -17.45
C GLU A 9 -40.21 9.74 -17.74
N GLU A 10 -39.53 10.30 -18.73
CA GLU A 10 -38.13 10.05 -19.04
C GLU A 10 -37.26 10.52 -17.86
N HIS A 11 -37.28 9.76 -16.76
CA HIS A 11 -36.36 9.90 -15.66
C HIS A 11 -34.99 9.50 -16.19
N LYS A 12 -34.26 10.48 -16.76
CA LYS A 12 -32.85 10.35 -17.12
C LYS A 12 -32.15 9.73 -15.92
N VAL A 13 -31.86 8.44 -16.00
CA VAL A 13 -31.16 7.71 -14.96
C VAL A 13 -29.89 8.50 -14.71
N SER A 14 -29.83 9.15 -13.56
CA SER A 14 -28.68 9.96 -13.18
C SER A 14 -27.45 9.08 -13.30
N GLN A 15 -26.42 9.55 -14.02
CA GLN A 15 -25.16 8.82 -14.21
C GLN A 15 -24.58 8.35 -12.87
N THR A 16 -24.80 9.14 -11.82
CA THR A 16 -24.47 8.79 -10.44
C THR A 16 -25.23 7.57 -9.94
N SER A 17 -26.53 7.47 -10.20
CA SER A 17 -27.35 6.31 -9.81
C SER A 17 -26.91 5.04 -10.53
N LEU A 18 -26.61 5.14 -11.83
CA LEU A 18 -26.06 4.01 -12.59
C LEU A 18 -24.69 3.59 -12.03
N ALA A 19 -23.80 4.55 -11.75
CA ALA A 19 -22.49 4.29 -11.16
C ALA A 19 -22.61 3.63 -9.77
N VAL A 20 -23.51 4.11 -8.91
CA VAL A 20 -23.75 3.53 -7.59
C VAL A 20 -24.29 2.10 -7.71
N CYS A 21 -25.26 1.85 -8.58
CA CYS A 21 -25.78 0.49 -8.81
C CYS A 21 -24.69 -0.47 -9.30
N LEU A 22 -23.83 -0.03 -10.24
CA LEU A 22 -22.72 -0.84 -10.74
C LEU A 22 -21.65 -1.11 -9.67
N MET A 23 -21.30 -0.11 -8.85
CA MET A 23 -20.36 -0.32 -7.73
C MET A 23 -20.93 -1.27 -6.68
N LEU A 24 -22.20 -1.13 -6.32
CA LEU A 24 -22.86 -2.04 -5.37
C LEU A 24 -22.91 -3.46 -5.93
N MET A 25 -23.33 -3.64 -7.18
CA MET A 25 -23.36 -4.96 -7.80
C MET A 25 -21.96 -5.57 -7.93
N GLY A 26 -20.95 -4.77 -8.28
CA GLY A 26 -19.56 -5.19 -8.35
C GLY A 26 -18.97 -5.62 -7.00
N THR A 27 -19.24 -4.86 -5.94
CA THR A 27 -18.77 -5.19 -4.57
C THR A 27 -19.46 -6.44 -4.03
N VAL A 28 -20.77 -6.60 -4.23
CA VAL A 28 -21.49 -7.83 -3.83
C VAL A 28 -20.98 -9.04 -4.63
N GLY A 29 -20.86 -8.92 -5.94
CA GLY A 29 -20.31 -9.99 -6.78
C GLY A 29 -18.88 -10.37 -6.38
N SER A 30 -18.03 -9.38 -6.10
CA SER A 30 -16.65 -9.59 -5.65
C SER A 30 -16.59 -10.27 -4.28
N THR A 31 -17.38 -9.83 -3.30
CA THR A 31 -17.43 -10.43 -1.95
C THR A 31 -17.96 -11.86 -1.98
N MET A 32 -19.03 -12.12 -2.73
CA MET A 32 -19.54 -13.49 -2.92
C MET A 32 -18.53 -14.39 -3.65
N GLY A 33 -17.85 -13.86 -4.67
CA GLY A 33 -16.77 -14.58 -5.36
C GLY A 33 -15.61 -14.92 -4.42
N ALA A 34 -15.21 -14.00 -3.54
CA ALA A 34 -14.18 -14.25 -2.54
C ALA A 34 -14.60 -15.37 -1.55
N PHE A 35 -15.84 -15.37 -1.07
CA PHE A 35 -16.35 -16.44 -0.21
C PHE A 35 -16.34 -17.81 -0.90
N TYR A 36 -16.71 -17.87 -2.17
CA TYR A 36 -16.66 -19.11 -2.94
C TYR A 36 -15.23 -19.65 -3.07
N LEU A 37 -14.27 -18.78 -3.39
CA LEU A 37 -12.86 -19.16 -3.53
C LEU A 37 -12.24 -19.59 -2.19
N VAL A 38 -12.58 -18.91 -1.10
CA VAL A 38 -12.12 -19.23 0.26
C VAL A 38 -12.69 -20.58 0.74
N ASN A 39 -13.88 -20.97 0.27
CA ASN A 39 -14.52 -22.25 0.62
C ASN A 39 -14.42 -23.32 -0.48
N HIS A 40 -13.51 -23.16 -1.44
CA HIS A 40 -13.38 -24.11 -2.55
C HIS A 40 -12.97 -25.52 -2.05
N SER A 41 -13.39 -26.58 -2.73
CA SER A 41 -13.06 -27.97 -2.34
C SER A 41 -11.54 -28.22 -2.40
N ASP A 42 -10.90 -27.72 -3.45
CA ASP A 42 -9.44 -27.76 -3.66
C ASP A 42 -8.67 -26.96 -2.59
N LYS A 43 -7.69 -27.61 -1.94
CA LYS A 43 -6.86 -27.03 -0.88
C LYS A 43 -5.89 -25.96 -1.41
N ASP A 44 -5.40 -26.08 -2.65
CA ASP A 44 -4.43 -25.15 -3.23
C ASP A 44 -5.09 -23.82 -3.59
N ILE A 45 -6.32 -23.88 -4.11
CA ILE A 45 -7.13 -22.69 -4.39
C ILE A 45 -7.39 -21.93 -3.10
N LYS A 46 -7.87 -22.60 -2.04
CA LYS A 46 -8.11 -21.98 -0.73
C LYS A 46 -6.86 -21.28 -0.20
N THR A 47 -5.74 -21.99 -0.17
CA THR A 47 -4.48 -21.46 0.36
C THR A 47 -4.00 -20.26 -0.44
N SER A 48 -4.11 -20.31 -1.77
CA SER A 48 -3.73 -19.20 -2.65
C SER A 48 -4.66 -18.01 -2.47
N THR A 49 -5.96 -18.23 -2.33
CA THR A 49 -6.95 -17.18 -2.06
C THR A 49 -6.69 -16.50 -0.72
N TRP A 50 -6.45 -17.26 0.36
CA TRP A 50 -6.09 -16.69 1.66
C TRP A 50 -4.81 -15.87 1.59
N LYS A 51 -3.77 -16.36 0.90
CA LYS A 51 -2.53 -15.60 0.68
C LYS A 51 -2.77 -14.27 -0.03
N ILE A 52 -3.59 -14.29 -1.10
CA ILE A 52 -3.92 -13.07 -1.86
C ILE A 52 -4.69 -12.08 -0.98
N ILE A 53 -5.70 -12.55 -0.24
CA ILE A 53 -6.50 -11.70 0.67
C ILE A 53 -5.62 -11.06 1.75
N CYS A 54 -4.75 -11.84 2.40
CA CYS A 54 -3.84 -11.30 3.41
C CYS A 54 -2.87 -10.27 2.80
N ASN A 55 -2.35 -10.55 1.60
CA ASN A 55 -1.46 -9.62 0.89
C ASN A 55 -2.16 -8.31 0.51
N THR A 56 -3.39 -8.38 -0.02
CA THR A 56 -4.14 -7.16 -0.40
C THR A 56 -4.49 -6.32 0.82
N ILE A 57 -4.95 -6.93 1.92
CA ILE A 57 -5.21 -6.23 3.18
C ILE A 57 -3.93 -5.57 3.70
N SER A 58 -2.79 -6.26 3.63
CA SER A 58 -1.50 -5.71 4.05
C SER A 58 -1.10 -4.48 3.22
N ILE A 59 -1.29 -4.51 1.90
CA ILE A 59 -1.00 -3.36 1.03
C ILE A 59 -1.91 -2.17 1.37
N PHE A 60 -3.22 -2.40 1.53
CA PHE A 60 -4.15 -1.34 1.90
C PHE A 60 -3.83 -0.75 3.28
N ALA A 61 -3.52 -1.60 4.26
CA ALA A 61 -3.11 -1.15 5.59
C ALA A 61 -1.82 -0.31 5.52
N ALA A 62 -0.84 -0.74 4.73
CA ALA A 62 0.39 0.01 4.49
C ALA A 62 0.10 1.40 3.91
N VAL A 63 -0.76 1.49 2.89
CA VAL A 63 -1.15 2.77 2.28
C VAL A 63 -1.81 3.68 3.31
N LEU A 64 -2.80 3.18 4.06
CA LEU A 64 -3.54 3.98 5.03
C LEU A 64 -2.64 4.47 6.17
N LEU A 65 -1.75 3.60 6.67
CA LEU A 65 -0.80 3.97 7.71
C LEU A 65 0.18 5.03 7.21
N PHE A 66 0.74 4.83 6.01
CA PHE A 66 1.61 5.82 5.37
C PHE A 66 0.89 7.16 5.19
N GLN A 67 -0.33 7.17 4.65
CA GLN A 67 -1.11 8.39 4.44
C GLN A 67 -1.41 9.12 5.76
N ALA A 68 -1.78 8.39 6.82
CA ALA A 68 -2.03 8.96 8.13
C ALA A 68 -0.77 9.64 8.71
N VAL A 69 0.38 8.96 8.65
CA VAL A 69 1.65 9.51 9.16
C VAL A 69 2.15 10.66 8.29
N ASN A 70 2.09 10.53 6.97
CA ASN A 70 2.47 11.60 6.05
C ASN A 70 1.58 12.83 6.19
N GLY A 71 0.26 12.64 6.38
CA GLY A 71 -0.68 13.72 6.68
C GLY A 71 -0.32 14.45 7.98
N MET A 72 0.01 13.70 9.03
CA MET A 72 0.46 14.26 10.31
C MET A 72 1.76 15.06 10.16
N ILE A 73 2.76 14.52 9.46
CA ILE A 73 4.03 15.22 9.21
C ILE A 73 3.80 16.49 8.38
N THR A 74 2.95 16.41 7.37
CA THR A 74 2.67 17.56 6.51
C THR A 74 2.00 18.69 7.30
N TYR A 75 1.05 18.35 8.16
CA TYR A 75 0.38 19.32 9.02
C TYR A 75 1.34 19.96 10.04
N MET A 76 2.16 19.15 10.72
CA MET A 76 3.05 19.63 11.79
C MET A 76 4.28 20.38 11.28
N PHE A 77 4.84 19.98 10.13
CA PHE A 77 6.15 20.47 9.66
C PHE A 77 6.12 21.25 8.34
N LEU A 78 5.15 21.02 7.44
CA LEU A 78 5.23 21.55 6.06
C LEU A 78 4.39 22.81 5.80
N GLU A 79 3.47 23.19 6.69
CA GLU A 79 2.53 24.28 6.43
C GLU A 79 3.21 25.67 6.32
N LYS A 80 4.40 25.85 6.92
CA LYS A 80 5.19 27.10 6.86
C LYS A 80 6.66 26.92 6.45
N ALA A 81 7.05 25.72 6.01
CA ALA A 81 8.45 25.41 5.74
C ALA A 81 8.90 25.76 4.31
N THR A 82 10.18 26.13 4.18
CA THR A 82 10.84 26.31 2.88
C THR A 82 10.97 24.99 2.14
N LEU A 83 11.06 25.05 0.80
CA LEU A 83 11.07 23.87 -0.05
C LEU A 83 12.22 22.89 0.28
N ILE A 84 13.40 23.41 0.61
CA ILE A 84 14.55 22.60 1.04
C ILE A 84 14.22 21.79 2.30
N VAL A 85 13.54 22.40 3.28
CA VAL A 85 13.12 21.70 4.50
C VAL A 85 12.12 20.60 4.17
N LYS A 86 11.21 20.82 3.21
CA LYS A 86 10.28 19.78 2.75
C LYS A 86 11.01 18.57 2.16
N VAL A 87 12.05 18.80 1.36
CA VAL A 87 12.88 17.73 0.78
C VAL A 87 13.60 16.96 1.90
N VAL A 88 14.28 17.67 2.81
CA VAL A 88 15.04 17.04 3.90
C VAL A 88 14.12 16.21 4.81
N VAL A 89 12.98 16.77 5.23
CA VAL A 89 12.01 16.06 6.08
C VAL A 89 11.47 14.81 5.37
N SER A 90 11.19 14.90 4.06
CA SER A 90 10.71 13.75 3.28
C SER A 90 11.75 12.63 3.18
N PHE A 91 13.04 12.98 3.04
CA PHE A 91 14.13 12.02 3.05
C PHE A 91 14.36 11.38 4.42
N VAL A 92 14.29 12.17 5.50
CA VAL A 92 14.36 11.65 6.86
C VAL A 92 13.20 10.70 7.12
N HIS A 93 11.99 11.03 6.66
CA HIS A 93 10.83 10.19 6.80
C HIS A 93 10.97 8.84 6.05
N SER A 94 11.40 8.89 4.77
CA SER A 94 11.72 7.69 3.98
C SER A 94 12.81 6.84 4.64
N GLY A 95 13.91 7.47 5.10
CA GLY A 95 15.00 6.80 5.80
C GLY A 95 14.57 6.16 7.12
N THR A 96 13.66 6.81 7.87
CA THR A 96 13.11 6.26 9.11
C THR A 96 12.31 4.99 8.85
N TRP A 97 11.42 4.98 7.84
CA TRP A 97 10.69 3.78 7.46
C TRP A 97 11.59 2.66 6.95
N PHE A 98 12.62 3.00 6.20
CA PHE A 98 13.62 2.04 5.76
C PHE A 98 14.38 1.42 6.95
N ALA A 99 14.78 2.23 7.93
CA ALA A 99 15.41 1.74 9.15
C ALA A 99 14.49 0.82 9.96
N VAL A 100 13.20 1.18 10.10
CA VAL A 100 12.19 0.34 10.75
C VAL A 100 12.05 -1.01 10.05
N LEU A 101 11.97 -1.01 8.72
CA LEU A 101 11.94 -2.25 7.92
C LEU A 101 13.18 -3.12 8.19
N GLN A 102 14.38 -2.54 8.13
CA GLN A 102 15.63 -3.29 8.33
C GLN A 102 15.75 -3.83 9.76
N VAL A 103 15.41 -3.04 10.78
CA VAL A 103 15.40 -3.47 12.19
C VAL A 103 14.40 -4.59 12.39
N PHE A 104 13.20 -4.48 11.82
CA PHE A 104 12.18 -5.51 11.93
C PHE A 104 12.63 -6.83 11.28
N LEU A 105 13.17 -6.76 10.05
CA LEU A 105 13.71 -7.94 9.37
C LEU A 105 14.90 -8.56 10.13
N ALA A 106 15.77 -7.73 10.73
CA ALA A 106 16.87 -8.22 11.56
C ALA A 106 16.37 -8.91 12.84
N CYS A 107 15.32 -8.37 13.48
CA CYS A 107 14.69 -8.96 14.65
C CYS A 107 14.05 -10.31 14.34
N VAL A 108 13.30 -10.42 13.23
CA VAL A 108 12.61 -11.67 12.86
C VAL A 108 13.56 -12.70 12.27
N SER A 109 14.58 -12.29 11.51
CA SER A 109 15.61 -13.20 10.98
C SER A 109 16.59 -13.73 12.03
N ARG A 110 16.56 -13.20 13.27
CA ARG A 110 17.45 -13.56 14.39
C ARG A 110 18.94 -13.35 14.06
N SER A 111 19.24 -12.48 13.10
CA SER A 111 20.61 -12.15 12.68
C SER A 111 21.40 -11.41 13.78
N ILE A 112 20.70 -10.71 14.69
CA ILE A 112 21.31 -10.01 15.82
C ILE A 112 21.09 -10.83 17.11
N PRO A 113 22.15 -11.28 17.81
CA PRO A 113 22.05 -11.93 19.12
C PRO A 113 21.70 -10.88 20.18
N SER A 114 20.44 -10.47 20.21
CA SER A 114 19.89 -9.55 21.21
C SER A 114 19.26 -10.36 22.36
N PRO A 115 19.65 -10.12 23.63
CA PRO A 115 19.05 -10.78 24.80
C PRO A 115 17.58 -10.39 25.06
N ARG A 116 17.02 -9.46 24.27
CA ARG A 116 15.60 -9.06 24.32
C ARG A 116 14.78 -9.65 23.17
N CYS A 117 15.27 -10.66 22.47
CA CYS A 117 14.46 -11.33 21.48
C CYS A 117 13.28 -12.01 22.20
N LEU A 118 12.09 -11.44 22.08
CA LEU A 118 10.80 -11.92 22.58
C LEU A 118 10.38 -13.26 21.95
N LEU A 119 11.23 -13.82 21.08
CA LEU A 119 11.01 -15.02 20.31
C LEU A 119 11.68 -16.21 21.02
N LYS A 120 10.90 -17.27 21.23
CA LYS A 120 11.29 -18.53 21.91
C LYS A 120 12.66 -19.02 21.38
N PRO A 121 13.65 -19.34 22.22
CA PRO A 121 14.99 -19.77 21.79
C PRO A 121 14.90 -20.93 20.80
N MET A 122 15.85 -21.03 19.86
CA MET A 122 15.87 -22.16 18.92
C MET A 122 16.00 -23.45 19.73
N PRO A 123 15.10 -24.43 19.55
CA PRO A 123 15.27 -25.74 20.17
C PRO A 123 16.57 -26.37 19.67
N GLU A 124 17.37 -26.93 20.59
CA GLU A 124 18.65 -27.59 20.27
C GLU A 124 18.44 -28.89 19.49
N GLU A 125 17.29 -29.55 19.66
CA GLU A 125 16.99 -30.79 18.96
C GLU A 125 16.23 -30.55 17.66
N GLU A 126 16.62 -31.29 16.62
CA GLU A 126 15.88 -31.41 15.38
C GLU A 126 14.61 -32.23 15.61
N GLY A 127 13.47 -31.56 15.56
CA GLY A 127 12.16 -32.18 15.71
C GLY A 127 11.04 -31.29 15.17
N GLU A 128 9.80 -31.79 15.26
CA GLU A 128 8.57 -31.14 14.79
C GLU A 128 8.43 -29.69 15.32
N GLU A 129 8.83 -29.44 16.59
CA GLU A 129 8.79 -28.10 17.21
C GLU A 129 9.70 -27.08 16.49
N ARG A 130 10.84 -27.52 15.93
CA ARG A 130 11.75 -26.63 15.18
C ARG A 130 11.17 -26.26 13.82
N GLU A 131 10.51 -27.21 13.16
CA GLU A 131 9.87 -27.00 11.86
C GLU A 131 8.70 -26.02 11.97
N ASP A 132 7.82 -26.22 12.95
CA ASP A 132 6.68 -25.34 13.23
C ASP A 132 7.14 -23.91 13.58
N LEU A 133 8.23 -23.79 14.36
CA LEU A 133 8.82 -22.50 14.69
C LEU A 133 9.39 -21.80 13.44
N MET A 134 10.11 -22.53 12.58
CA MET A 134 10.63 -21.98 11.33
C MET A 134 9.51 -21.57 10.37
N GLU A 135 8.43 -22.33 10.30
CA GLU A 135 7.27 -21.98 9.50
C GLU A 135 6.63 -20.68 9.99
N THR A 136 6.41 -20.54 11.30
CA THR A 136 5.86 -19.32 11.90
C THR A 136 6.74 -18.10 11.59
N ILE A 137 8.06 -18.22 11.78
CA ILE A 137 9.03 -17.15 11.44
C ILE A 137 8.93 -16.78 9.97
N ARG A 138 8.85 -17.78 9.07
CA ARG A 138 8.74 -17.55 7.63
C ARG A 138 7.45 -16.83 7.26
N LEU A 139 6.32 -17.15 7.92
CA LEU A 139 5.04 -16.50 7.70
C LEU A 139 5.06 -15.05 8.20
N ASP A 140 5.63 -14.81 9.38
CA ASP A 140 5.77 -13.47 9.96
C ASP A 140 6.69 -12.59 9.10
N MET A 141 7.82 -13.11 8.65
CA MET A 141 8.73 -12.40 7.73
C MET A 141 8.02 -11.98 6.45
N LYS A 142 7.20 -12.85 5.87
CA LYS A 142 6.44 -12.53 4.66
C LYS A 142 5.39 -11.47 4.95
N CYS A 143 4.58 -11.64 5.99
CA CYS A 143 3.48 -10.72 6.30
C CYS A 143 4.00 -9.31 6.62
N TRP A 144 4.90 -9.20 7.60
CA TRP A 144 5.42 -7.92 8.04
C TRP A 144 6.44 -7.31 7.07
N GLY A 145 7.22 -8.14 6.38
CA GLY A 145 8.15 -7.68 5.34
C GLY A 145 7.41 -7.02 4.18
N ILE A 146 6.26 -7.59 3.77
CA ILE A 146 5.39 -6.98 2.76
C ILE A 146 4.80 -5.66 3.29
N LEU A 147 4.24 -5.66 4.51
CA LEU A 147 3.63 -4.46 5.12
C LEU A 147 4.62 -3.29 5.18
N PHE A 148 5.76 -3.46 5.87
CA PHE A 148 6.75 -2.41 6.03
C PHE A 148 7.46 -2.07 4.72
N GLY A 149 7.66 -3.05 3.83
CA GLY A 149 8.23 -2.84 2.51
C GLY A 149 7.39 -1.89 1.67
N HIS A 150 6.07 -2.05 1.69
CA HIS A 150 5.16 -1.13 0.99
C HIS A 150 5.16 0.26 1.64
N ILE A 151 5.15 0.38 2.96
CA ILE A 151 5.20 1.69 3.65
C ILE A 151 6.50 2.43 3.27
N ALA A 152 7.65 1.76 3.35
CA ALA A 152 8.94 2.34 2.99
C ALA A 152 8.99 2.72 1.49
N GLY A 153 8.39 1.90 0.62
CA GLY A 153 8.22 2.19 -0.80
C GLY A 153 7.40 3.47 -1.04
N PHE A 154 6.23 3.59 -0.43
CA PHE A 154 5.39 4.79 -0.54
C PHE A 154 6.08 6.04 0.02
N ALA A 155 6.80 5.92 1.14
CA ALA A 155 7.59 7.01 1.69
C ALA A 155 8.71 7.46 0.73
N SER A 156 9.34 6.51 0.03
CA SER A 156 10.40 6.80 -0.96
C SER A 156 9.82 7.47 -2.22
N ILE A 157 8.68 6.99 -2.71
CA ILE A 157 7.96 7.63 -3.83
C ILE A 157 7.60 9.07 -3.48
N ASN A 158 7.08 9.30 -2.26
CA ASN A 158 6.73 10.65 -1.81
C ASN A 158 7.95 11.57 -1.73
N ALA A 159 9.09 11.10 -1.19
CA ALA A 159 10.33 11.87 -1.15
C ALA A 159 10.80 12.28 -2.55
N TRP A 160 10.72 11.38 -3.53
CA TRP A 160 11.07 11.68 -4.92
C TRP A 160 10.07 12.58 -5.63
N CYS A 161 8.79 12.50 -5.27
CA CYS A 161 7.77 13.43 -5.76
C CYS A 161 8.07 14.87 -5.31
N VAL A 162 8.48 15.08 -4.05
CA VAL A 162 8.86 16.41 -3.55
C VAL A 162 10.10 16.95 -4.27
N VAL A 163 11.06 16.07 -4.62
CA VAL A 163 12.22 16.46 -5.44
C VAL A 163 11.80 16.84 -6.86
N GLN A 164 10.88 16.10 -7.48
CA GLN A 164 10.36 16.44 -8.79
C GLN A 164 9.67 17.82 -8.78
N GLN A 165 8.92 18.13 -7.71
CA GLN A 165 8.32 19.46 -7.52
C GLN A 165 9.40 20.55 -7.40
N PHE A 166 10.48 20.29 -6.67
CA PHE A 166 11.62 21.21 -6.60
C PHE A 166 12.21 21.50 -7.98
N PHE A 167 12.42 20.46 -8.79
CA PHE A 167 12.96 20.62 -10.14
C PHE A 167 12.03 21.37 -11.07
N HIS A 168 10.71 21.14 -10.97
CA HIS A 168 9.72 21.82 -11.79
C HIS A 168 9.68 23.34 -11.50
N GLU A 169 9.79 23.73 -10.23
CA GLU A 169 9.89 25.14 -9.80
C GLU A 169 11.24 25.78 -10.13
N SER A 170 12.27 24.97 -10.42
CA SER A 170 13.57 25.48 -10.85
C SER A 170 13.55 25.86 -12.34
N LEU A 171 14.19 26.98 -12.68
CA LEU A 171 14.29 27.53 -14.04
C LEU A 171 14.86 26.54 -15.07
N ILE A 172 15.64 25.55 -14.61
CA ILE A 172 16.24 24.48 -15.41
C ILE A 172 15.20 23.43 -15.81
N GLY A 173 14.25 23.10 -14.93
CA GLY A 173 13.18 22.15 -15.22
C GLY A 173 12.19 22.69 -16.26
N SER A 174 11.84 23.97 -16.16
CA SER A 174 11.00 24.66 -17.14
C SER A 174 11.71 24.74 -18.51
N ALA A 175 13.00 25.06 -18.53
CA ALA A 175 13.80 25.10 -19.76
C ALA A 175 13.92 23.71 -20.43
N LEU A 176 14.12 22.64 -19.65
CA LEU A 176 14.23 21.28 -20.17
C LEU A 176 12.90 20.76 -20.74
N VAL A 177 11.77 21.07 -20.10
CA VAL A 177 10.43 20.74 -20.61
C VAL A 177 10.12 21.51 -21.89
N ILE A 178 10.48 22.79 -21.97
CA ILE A 178 10.31 23.62 -23.17
C ILE A 178 11.19 23.11 -24.33
N VAL A 179 12.46 22.77 -24.07
CA VAL A 179 13.36 22.19 -25.08
C VAL A 179 12.90 20.80 -25.52
N GLY A 180 12.43 19.96 -24.60
CA GLY A 180 11.87 18.64 -24.91
C GLY A 180 10.50 18.68 -25.62
N ALA A 181 9.71 19.73 -25.43
CA ALA A 181 8.49 19.99 -26.19
C ALA A 181 8.81 20.52 -27.59
N ALA A 182 9.81 21.41 -27.72
CA ALA A 182 10.27 21.91 -29.01
C ALA A 182 10.90 20.81 -29.88
N GLY A 183 11.56 19.82 -29.28
CA GLY A 183 12.15 18.67 -29.99
C GLY A 183 11.14 17.61 -30.48
N ARG A 184 9.87 17.68 -30.07
CA ARG A 184 8.78 16.78 -30.52
C ARG A 184 7.87 17.41 -31.59
N ALA A 185 8.12 18.66 -31.95
CA ALA A 185 7.34 19.41 -32.94
C ALA A 185 7.94 19.37 -34.35
N TRP A 186 8.94 18.52 -34.59
CA TRP A 186 9.60 18.29 -35.88
C TRP A 186 9.63 16.80 -36.22
#